data_AF-A0A954ZN58-F1
#
_entry.id   AF-A0A954ZN58-F1
#
_cell.length_a   1.000
_cell.length_b   1.000
_cell.length_c   1.000
_cell.angle_alpha   90.00
_cell.angle_beta   90.00
_cell.angle_gamma   90.00
#
_symmetry.space_group_name_H-M   'P 1'
#
loop_
_entity.id
_entity.type
_entity.pdbx_description
1 polymer ?
#
loop_
_entity_poly.entity_id
_entity_poly.type
_entity_poly.pdbx_seq_one_letter_code
_entity_poly.pdbx_strand_id
1 'polypeptide(L)'
;SAALVILVASVTGLPVSTTHVLVGAVLGVGLARGLGALNLSMMRDIVASWIITIPAGALLAIVFYYILKILFLDLQIAGGVM
;
A
#
# COMPACT_ATOMS: atom_id res chain seq x y z
N SER A 1 -15.87 -5.95 -13.62
CA SER A 1 -15.89 -6.35 -12.19
C SER A 1 -15.27 -5.30 -11.29
N ALA A 2 -14.01 -4.88 -11.48
CA ALA A 2 -13.35 -3.89 -10.62
C ALA A 2 -14.12 -2.55 -10.49
N ALA A 3 -14.58 -1.98 -11.60
CA ALA A 3 -15.31 -0.71 -11.59
C ALA A 3 -16.59 -0.76 -10.72
N LEU A 4 -17.31 -1.89 -10.74
CA LEU A 4 -18.51 -2.07 -9.93
C LEU A 4 -18.17 -2.11 -8.43
N VAL A 5 -17.14 -2.85 -8.05
CA VAL A 5 -16.68 -2.95 -6.66
C VAL A 5 -16.21 -1.59 -6.15
N ILE A 6 -15.43 -0.86 -6.97
CA ILE A 6 -14.97 0.49 -6.63
C ILE A 6 -16.16 1.43 -6.49
N LEU A 7 -17.12 1.40 -7.42
CA LEU A 7 -18.31 2.26 -7.37
C LEU A 7 -19.14 2.01 -6.10
N VAL A 8 -19.41 0.74 -5.78
CA VAL A 8 -20.15 0.37 -4.57
C VAL A 8 -19.40 0.82 -3.32
N ALA A 9 -18.10 0.59 -3.24
CA ALA A 9 -17.29 1.03 -2.10
C ALA A 9 -17.29 2.57 -1.95
N SER A 10 -17.18 3.30 -3.06
CA SER A 10 -17.25 4.77 -3.06
C SER A 10 -18.59 5.31 -2.58
N VAL A 11 -19.71 4.72 -3.02
CA VAL A 11 -21.06 5.15 -2.61
C VAL A 11 -21.34 4.79 -1.15
N THR A 12 -20.77 3.68 -0.65
CA THR A 12 -20.94 3.24 0.74
C THR A 12 -19.92 3.85 1.72
N GLY A 13 -18.94 4.60 1.22
CA GLY A 13 -17.89 5.21 2.02
C GLY A 13 -16.87 4.23 2.59
N LEU A 14 -16.82 2.99 2.08
CA LEU A 14 -15.89 1.98 2.56
C LEU A 14 -14.49 2.23 1.98
N PRO A 15 -13.45 2.38 2.82
CA PRO A 15 -12.09 2.53 2.33
C PRO A 15 -11.60 1.20 1.74
N VAL A 16 -11.49 1.15 0.42
CA VAL A 16 -10.98 -0.02 -0.32
C VAL A 16 -9.73 0.34 -1.13
N SER A 17 -8.81 -0.62 -1.26
CA SER A 17 -7.64 -0.45 -2.13
C SER A 17 -8.01 -0.74 -3.59
N THR A 18 -7.99 0.28 -4.43
CA THR A 18 -8.27 0.15 -5.88
C THR A 18 -7.27 -0.78 -6.59
N THR A 19 -6.01 -0.80 -6.14
CA THR A 19 -4.97 -1.71 -6.64
C THR A 19 -5.34 -3.17 -6.40
N HIS A 20 -5.78 -3.53 -5.19
CA HIS A 20 -6.16 -4.91 -4.87
C HIS A 20 -7.42 -5.35 -5.64
N VAL A 21 -8.38 -4.45 -5.80
CA VAL A 21 -9.60 -4.71 -6.57
C VAL A 21 -9.29 -4.95 -8.04
N LEU A 22 -8.39 -4.14 -8.64
CA LEU A 22 -7.95 -4.32 -10.03
C LEU A 22 -7.16 -5.62 -10.23
N VAL A 23 -6.17 -5.88 -9.37
CA VAL A 23 -5.37 -7.12 -9.43
C VAL A 23 -6.30 -8.33 -9.29
N GLY A 24 -7.16 -8.37 -8.27
CA GLY A 24 -8.11 -9.46 -8.06
C GLY A 24 -9.06 -9.68 -9.25
N ALA A 25 -9.52 -8.60 -9.90
CA ALA A 25 -10.35 -8.71 -11.10
C ALA A 25 -9.60 -9.34 -12.29
N VAL A 26 -8.35 -8.95 -12.53
CA VAL A 26 -7.51 -9.53 -13.60
C VAL A 26 -7.22 -11.01 -13.30
N LEU A 27 -6.90 -11.33 -12.04
CA LEU A 27 -6.66 -12.70 -11.61
C LEU A 27 -7.91 -13.57 -11.76
N GLY A 28 -9.08 -13.07 -11.38
CA GLY A 28 -10.35 -13.79 -11.55
C GLY A 28 -10.66 -14.10 -13.02
N VAL A 29 -10.40 -13.15 -13.94
CA VAL A 29 -10.54 -13.40 -15.38
C VAL A 29 -9.52 -14.41 -15.89
N GLY A 30 -8.27 -14.32 -15.45
CA GLY A 30 -7.23 -15.29 -15.80
C GLY A 30 -7.56 -16.70 -15.31
N LEU A 31 -8.04 -16.84 -14.08
CA LEU A 31 -8.49 -18.12 -13.51
C LEU A 31 -9.68 -18.70 -14.29
N ALA A 32 -10.65 -17.86 -14.68
CA ALA A 32 -11.79 -18.29 -15.50
C ALA A 32 -11.39 -18.78 -16.90
N ARG A 33 -10.23 -18.34 -17.42
CA ARG A 33 -9.65 -18.80 -18.70
C ARG A 33 -8.69 -19.98 -18.54
N GLY A 34 -8.44 -20.44 -17.31
CA GLY A 34 -7.55 -21.56 -16.98
C GLY A 34 -6.16 -21.13 -16.50
N LEU A 35 -5.54 -21.96 -15.64
CA LEU A 35 -4.25 -21.67 -15.00
C LEU A 35 -3.10 -21.40 -15.99
N GLY A 36 -3.14 -21.99 -17.18
CA GLY A 36 -2.13 -21.76 -18.23
C GLY A 36 -2.18 -20.36 -18.86
N ALA A 37 -3.28 -19.63 -18.68
CA ALA A 37 -3.41 -18.24 -19.15
C ALA A 37 -2.90 -17.21 -18.11
N LEU A 38 -2.52 -17.66 -16.91
CA LEU A 38 -2.03 -16.80 -15.83
C LEU A 38 -0.51 -16.75 -15.80
N ASN A 39 0.04 -15.54 -15.73
CA ASN A 39 1.44 -15.35 -15.42
C ASN A 39 1.66 -15.41 -13.89
N LEU A 40 1.94 -16.60 -13.38
CA LEU A 40 2.17 -16.84 -11.95
C LEU A 40 3.42 -16.10 -11.43
N SER A 41 4.41 -15.84 -12.28
CA SER A 41 5.59 -15.04 -11.90
C SER A 41 5.18 -13.60 -11.58
N MET A 42 4.41 -12.97 -12.47
CA MET A 42 3.88 -11.62 -12.26
C MET A 42 3.02 -11.55 -10.99
N MET A 43 2.16 -12.56 -10.76
CA MET A 43 1.38 -12.65 -9.52
C MET A 43 2.27 -12.64 -8.27
N ARG A 44 3.29 -13.49 -8.26
CA ARG A 44 4.23 -13.60 -7.14
C ARG A 44 4.93 -12.27 -6.89
N ASP A 45 5.36 -11.58 -7.94
CA ASP A 45 6.07 -10.31 -7.81
C ASP A 45 5.14 -9.21 -7.24
N ILE A 46 3.86 -9.20 -7.62
CA ILE A 46 2.86 -8.30 -7.03
C ILE A 46 2.69 -8.57 -5.54
N VAL A 47 2.49 -9.84 -5.15
CA VAL A 47 2.31 -10.21 -3.73
C VAL A 47 3.57 -9.90 -2.91
N ALA A 48 4.75 -10.18 -3.46
CA ALA A 48 6.01 -9.83 -2.83
C ALA A 48 6.14 -8.32 -2.62
N SER A 49 5.71 -7.51 -3.60
CA SER A 49 5.74 -6.05 -3.47
C SER A 49 4.88 -5.54 -2.31
N TRP A 50 3.70 -6.12 -2.07
CA TRP A 50 2.83 -5.72 -0.96
C TRP A 50 3.44 -6.05 0.41
N ILE A 51 4.13 -7.18 0.51
CA ILE A 51 4.80 -7.58 1.74
C ILE A 51 6.02 -6.70 1.99
N ILE A 52 6.75 -6.30 0.94
CA ILE A 52 7.97 -5.47 1.06
C ILE A 52 7.64 -4.01 1.36
N THR A 53 6.52 -3.47 0.84
CA THR A 53 6.16 -2.06 1.05
C THR A 53 5.80 -1.74 2.50
N ILE A 54 5.25 -2.69 3.26
CA ILE A 54 4.92 -2.52 4.69
C ILE A 54 6.17 -2.23 5.54
N PRO A 55 7.20 -3.10 5.59
CA PRO A 55 8.42 -2.86 6.36
C PRO A 55 9.21 -1.67 5.80
N ALA A 56 9.23 -1.47 4.47
CA ALA A 56 9.88 -0.30 3.88
C ALA A 56 9.23 1.01 4.35
N GLY A 57 7.90 1.08 4.33
CA GLY A 57 7.14 2.22 4.82
C GLY A 57 7.32 2.45 6.31
N ALA A 58 7.30 1.39 7.12
CA ALA A 58 7.56 1.47 8.55
C ALA A 58 8.96 2.00 8.85
N LEU A 59 9.99 1.50 8.15
CA LEU A 59 11.37 1.93 8.33
C LEU A 59 11.55 3.40 7.91
N LEU A 60 10.97 3.80 6.78
CA LEU A 60 10.95 5.20 6.36
C LEU A 60 10.27 6.11 7.40
N ALA A 61 9.10 5.71 7.90
CA ALA A 61 8.38 6.48 8.92
C ALA A 61 9.21 6.67 10.20
N ILE A 62 9.88 5.62 10.66
CA ILE A 62 10.78 5.67 11.83
C ILE A 62 11.93 6.65 11.59
N VAL A 63 12.59 6.56 10.43
CA VAL A 63 13.71 7.45 10.08
C VAL A 63 13.26 8.91 10.03
N PHE A 64 12.15 9.21 9.34
CA PHE A 64 11.62 10.57 9.28
C PHE A 64 11.20 11.10 10.65
N TYR A 65 10.58 10.27 11.49
CA TYR A 65 10.21 10.67 12.84
C TYR A 65 11.42 11.13 13.66
N TYR A 66 12.53 10.37 13.64
CA TYR A 66 13.73 10.76 14.39
C TYR A 66 14.40 12.00 13.83
N ILE A 67 14.46 12.16 12.50
CA ILE A 67 15.00 13.37 11.86
C ILE A 67 14.20 14.60 12.30
N LEU A 68 12.86 14.54 12.20
CA LEU A 68 11.99 15.64 12.60
C LEU A 68 12.07 15.93 14.09
N LYS A 69 12.19 14.90 14.94
CA LYS A 69 12.36 15.06 16.38
C LYS A 69 13.65 15.83 16.72
N ILE A 70 14.78 15.46 16.12
CA ILE A 70 16.06 16.14 16.35
C ILE A 70 16.01 17.58 15.85
N LEU A 71 15.46 17.79 14.66
CA LEU A 71 15.43 19.11 14.02
C LEU A 71 14.49 20.10 14.72
N PHE A 72 13.30 19.65 15.12
CA PHE A 72 12.25 20.54 15.65
C PHE A 72 12.05 20.44 17.17
N LEU A 73 12.07 19.24 17.76
CA LEU A 73 11.84 19.11 19.20
C LEU A 73 13.09 19.42 20.02
N ASP A 74 14.24 18.84 19.67
CA ASP A 74 15.46 19.04 20.48
C ASP A 74 16.03 20.48 20.31
N LEU A 75 15.88 21.07 19.11
CA LEU A 75 16.31 22.46 18.86
C LEU A 75 15.41 23.51 19.54
N GLN A 76 14.10 23.27 19.65
CA GLN A 76 13.16 24.17 20.35
C GLN A 76 13.37 24.12 21.87
N ILE A 77 13.69 22.95 22.45
CA ILE A 77 13.99 22.81 23.88
C ILE A 77 15.34 23.46 24.21
N ALA A 78 16.34 23.34 23.34
CA ALA A 78 17.66 23.96 23.54
C ALA A 78 17.67 25.48 23.28
N GLY A 79 16.82 25.99 22.39
CA GLY A 79 16.70 27.41 22.06
C GLY A 79 15.63 28.19 22.84
N GLY A 80 14.73 27.51 23.55
CA GLY A 80 13.60 28.11 24.27
C GLY A 80 13.63 27.99 25.80
N VAL A 81 14.70 27.42 26.37
CA VAL A 81 14.90 27.31 27.83
C VAL A 81 16.25 27.88 28.28
N MET A 82 16.76 28.88 27.56
CA MET A 82 17.77 29.82 28.07
C MET A 82 17.32 31.26 27.85
#